data_AF-A0A7J9BT32-F1
#
_entry.id   AF-A0A7J9BT32-F1
#
_cell.length_a   1.000
_cell.length_b   1.000
_cell.length_c   1.000
_cell.angle_alpha   90.00
_cell.angle_beta   90.00
_cell.angle_gamma   90.00
#
_symmetry.space_group_name_H-M   'P 1'
#
loop_
_entity.id
_entity.type
_entity.pdbx_description
1 polymer ?
#
loop_
_entity_poly.entity_id
_entity_poly.type
_entity_poly.pdbx_seq_one_letter_code
_entity_poly.pdbx_strand_id
1 'polypeptide(L)'
;MGKHPEEVLPWLSSPTYLVNMNLIDVLDNYLPLSTSQLITQNLVHVTTLAFACLNQQSKSRPTMKEVCEEIFGTKNPWEFPFG
;
A
#
# COMPACT_ATOMS: atom_id res chain seq x y z
N MET A 1 26.34 -12.87 -10.60
CA MET A 1 24.96 -13.16 -11.04
C MET A 1 24.01 -12.35 -10.17
N GLY A 2 23.25 -11.42 -10.75
CA GLY A 2 22.13 -10.77 -10.06
C GLY A 2 20.89 -11.64 -10.23
N LYS A 3 20.08 -11.76 -9.18
CA LYS A 3 18.79 -12.46 -9.26
C LYS A 3 17.83 -11.63 -10.12
N HIS A 4 17.13 -12.26 -11.05
CA HIS A 4 16.14 -11.59 -11.89
C HIS A 4 14.95 -11.17 -11.01
N PRO A 5 14.31 -10.01 -11.22
CA PRO A 5 13.19 -9.55 -10.38
C PRO A 5 12.06 -10.57 -10.24
N GLU A 6 11.85 -11.38 -11.27
CA GLU A 6 10.86 -12.47 -11.32
C GLU A 6 11.22 -13.67 -10.42
N GLU A 7 12.51 -13.88 -10.12
CA GLU A 7 12.96 -14.90 -9.16
C GLU A 7 12.76 -14.44 -7.71
N VAL A 8 12.77 -13.13 -7.49
CA VAL A 8 12.58 -12.52 -6.17
C VAL A 8 11.09 -12.37 -5.87
N LEU A 9 10.30 -12.04 -6.89
CA LEU A 9 8.87 -11.72 -6.78
C LEU A 9 8.06 -12.44 -7.89
N PRO A 10 7.84 -13.76 -7.78
CA PRO A 10 7.16 -14.58 -8.80
C PRO A 10 5.74 -14.12 -9.14
N TRP A 11 5.13 -13.37 -8.22
CA TRP A 11 3.81 -12.76 -8.36
C TRP A 11 3.75 -11.64 -9.40
N LEU A 12 4.89 -11.05 -9.79
CA LEU A 12 4.95 -10.09 -10.90
C LEU A 12 4.67 -10.76 -12.25
N SER A 13 4.97 -12.05 -12.40
CA SER A 13 4.81 -12.78 -13.66
C SER A 13 3.43 -13.40 -13.84
N SER A 14 2.68 -13.66 -12.75
CA SER A 14 1.35 -14.26 -12.83
C SER A 14 0.40 -13.74 -11.74
N PRO A 15 -0.74 -13.13 -12.11
CA PRO A 15 -1.77 -12.67 -11.17
C PRO A 15 -2.32 -13.78 -10.27
N THR A 16 -2.28 -15.03 -10.74
CA THR A 16 -2.78 -16.19 -10.00
C THR A 16 -1.98 -16.46 -8.73
N TYR A 17 -0.71 -16.02 -8.68
CA TYR A 17 0.13 -16.14 -7.49
C TYR A 17 -0.33 -15.23 -6.34
N LEU A 18 -1.06 -14.15 -6.63
CA LEU A 18 -1.58 -13.22 -5.64
C LEU A 18 -2.87 -13.71 -4.96
N VAL A 19 -3.52 -14.75 -5.49
CA VAL A 19 -4.86 -15.21 -5.08
C VAL A 19 -4.87 -15.78 -3.64
N ASN A 20 -3.70 -16.00 -3.03
CA ASN A 20 -3.60 -16.51 -1.66
C ASN A 20 -2.48 -15.84 -0.83
N MET A 21 -2.02 -14.66 -1.26
CA MET A 21 -1.03 -13.87 -0.53
C MET A 21 -1.72 -13.05 0.55
N ASN A 22 -1.24 -13.17 1.79
CA ASN A 22 -1.68 -12.30 2.87
C ASN A 22 -0.92 -10.98 2.82
N LEU A 23 -1.50 -9.94 3.43
CA LEU A 23 -0.83 -8.64 3.53
C LEU A 23 0.56 -8.78 4.17
N ILE A 24 0.70 -9.61 5.21
CA ILE A 24 1.99 -9.88 5.88
C ILE A 24 3.10 -10.32 4.92
N ASP A 25 2.77 -11.02 3.84
CA ASP A 25 3.74 -11.61 2.92
C ASP A 25 4.37 -10.57 1.97
N VAL A 26 3.77 -9.38 1.86
CA VAL A 26 4.23 -8.28 1.00
C VAL A 26 4.81 -7.11 1.77
N LEU A 27 4.77 -7.15 3.10
CA LEU A 27 5.34 -6.11 3.94
C LEU A 27 6.86 -6.22 4.01
N ASP A 28 7.50 -5.08 4.23
CA ASP A 28 8.90 -5.07 4.61
C ASP A 28 9.08 -5.82 5.95
N ASN A 29 9.98 -6.80 5.96
CA ASN A 29 10.30 -7.60 7.15
C ASN A 29 10.85 -6.76 8.32
N TYR A 30 11.36 -5.55 8.05
CA TYR A 30 11.83 -4.63 9.09
C TYR A 30 10.71 -3.83 9.77
N LEU A 31 9.45 -3.95 9.31
CA LEU A 31 8.32 -3.32 9.98
C LEU A 31 8.09 -3.98 11.36
N PRO A 32 7.98 -3.18 12.45
CA PRO A 32 7.69 -3.69 13.79
C PRO A 32 6.20 -4.05 13.91
N LEU A 33 5.81 -5.11 13.20
CA LEU A 33 4.41 -5.43 12.95
C LEU A 33 3.67 -5.99 14.17
N SER A 34 4.42 -6.56 15.12
CA SER A 34 3.89 -7.32 16.25
C SER A 34 3.62 -6.48 17.50
N THR A 35 4.04 -5.21 17.55
CA THR A 35 4.10 -4.47 18.82
C THR A 35 3.05 -3.37 18.96
N SER A 36 2.44 -2.89 17.87
CA SER A 36 1.54 -1.72 17.92
C SER A 36 0.30 -1.90 17.06
N GLN A 37 -0.86 -1.97 17.72
CA GLN A 37 -2.17 -2.02 17.07
C GLN A 37 -2.40 -0.82 16.13
N LEU A 38 -1.88 0.36 16.49
CA LEU A 38 -1.95 1.56 15.66
C LEU A 38 -1.21 1.38 14.33
N ILE A 39 -0.02 0.77 14.37
CA ILE A 39 0.77 0.49 13.15
C ILE A 39 0.01 -0.50 12.27
N THR A 40 -0.56 -1.55 12.85
CA THR A 40 -1.39 -2.53 12.11
C THR A 40 -2.59 -1.85 11.45
N GLN A 41 -3.30 -0.97 12.16
CA GLN A 41 -4.45 -0.24 11.62
C GLN A 41 -4.05 0.69 10.47
N ASN A 42 -3.00 1.48 10.64
CA ASN A 42 -2.49 2.36 9.58
C ASN A 42 -2.07 1.57 8.35
N LEU A 43 -1.45 0.41 8.55
CA LEU A 43 -1.04 -0.42 7.44
C LEU A 43 -2.23 -1.00 6.67
N VAL A 44 -3.22 -1.54 7.38
CA VAL A 44 -4.45 -2.02 6.75
C VAL A 44 -5.09 -0.89 5.94
N HIS A 45 -5.17 0.31 6.53
CA HIS A 45 -5.75 1.48 5.88
C HIS A 45 -4.99 1.89 4.60
N VAL A 46 -3.67 2.08 4.67
CA VAL A 46 -2.84 2.43 3.50
C VAL A 46 -2.91 1.36 2.42
N THR A 47 -2.94 0.08 2.82
CA THR A 47 -3.05 -1.03 1.87
C THR A 47 -4.41 -1.04 1.18
N THR A 48 -5.50 -0.84 1.93
CA THR A 48 -6.85 -0.71 1.36
C THR A 48 -6.92 0.44 0.36
N LEU A 49 -6.34 1.60 0.69
CA LEU A 49 -6.27 2.74 -0.21
C LEU A 49 -5.47 2.42 -1.48
N ALA A 50 -4.31 1.77 -1.35
CA ALA A 50 -3.51 1.34 -2.49
C ALA A 50 -4.28 0.37 -3.42
N PHE A 51 -5.03 -0.59 -2.86
CA PHE A 51 -5.88 -1.48 -3.64
C PHE A 51 -7.00 -0.73 -4.37
N ALA A 52 -7.62 0.28 -3.74
CA ALA A 52 -8.61 1.12 -4.39
C ALA A 52 -8.00 1.89 -5.58
N CYS A 53 -6.79 2.43 -5.43
CA CYS A 53 -6.04 3.10 -6.50
C CYS A 53 -5.69 2.17 -7.66
N LEU A 54 -5.39 0.90 -7.37
CA LEU A 54 -5.01 -0.12 -8.35
C LEU A 54 -6.22 -0.79 -9.03
N ASN A 55 -7.45 -0.45 -8.64
CA ASN A 55 -8.66 -1.09 -9.16
C ASN A 55 -8.70 -1.06 -10.70
N GLN A 56 -8.97 -2.19 -11.34
CA GLN A 56 -9.03 -2.25 -12.82
C GLN A 56 -10.13 -1.36 -13.39
N GLN A 57 -11.21 -1.13 -12.64
CA GLN A 57 -12.28 -0.22 -13.02
C GLN A 57 -11.87 1.23 -12.76
N SER A 58 -11.68 2.01 -13.82
CA SER A 58 -11.25 3.41 -13.74
C SER A 58 -12.17 4.29 -12.90
N LYS A 59 -13.49 4.08 -12.95
CA LYS A 59 -14.49 4.85 -12.19
C LYS A 59 -14.50 4.55 -10.69
N SER A 60 -13.95 3.41 -10.29
CA SER A 60 -13.87 2.98 -8.90
C SER A 60 -12.58 3.44 -8.23
N ARG A 61 -11.64 4.00 -9.01
CA ARG A 61 -10.39 4.55 -8.48
C ARG A 61 -10.67 5.91 -7.84
N PRO A 62 -10.12 6.17 -6.65
CA PRO A 62 -10.18 7.49 -6.06
C PRO A 62 -9.35 8.49 -6.86
N THR A 63 -9.73 9.75 -6.78
CA THR A 63 -8.94 10.88 -7.24
C THR A 63 -7.74 11.10 -6.32
N MET A 64 -6.67 11.73 -6.83
CA MET A 64 -5.50 12.08 -6.00
C MET A 64 -5.89 12.98 -4.81
N LYS A 65 -6.94 13.81 -4.97
CA LYS A 65 -7.48 14.62 -3.87
C LYS A 65 -7.99 13.73 -2.73
N GLU A 66 -8.86 12.77 -3.04
CA GLU A 66 -9.41 11.82 -2.05
C GLU A 66 -8.29 10.98 -1.41
N VAL A 67 -7.29 10.56 -2.20
CA VAL A 67 -6.10 9.85 -1.69
C VAL A 67 -5.33 10.72 -0.68
N CYS A 68 -5.08 11.99 -1.00
CA CYS A 68 -4.42 12.90 -0.07
C CYS A 68 -5.25 13.14 1.20
N GLU A 69 -6.58 13.27 1.07
CA GLU A 69 -7.48 13.45 2.21
C GLU A 69 -7.50 12.23 3.13
N GLU A 70 -7.43 11.00 2.60
CA GLU A 70 -7.32 9.78 3.41
C GLU A 70 -5.95 9.65 4.09
N ILE A 71 -4.86 9.99 3.40
CA ILE A 71 -3.49 9.88 3.97
C ILE A 71 -3.21 10.96 5.02
N PHE A 72 -3.59 12.20 4.75
CA PHE A 72 -3.25 13.36 5.57
C PHE A 72 -4.42 13.86 6.44
N GLY A 73 -5.63 13.33 6.25
CA GLY A 73 -6.86 13.82 6.87
C GLY A 73 -7.38 15.10 6.20
N THR A 74 -8.44 15.69 6.77
CA THR A 74 -8.97 17.01 6.39
C THR A 74 -8.05 18.18 6.76
N LYS A 75 -6.85 17.90 7.27
CA LYS A 75 -5.81 18.90 7.49
C LYS A 75 -4.98 19.01 6.21
N ASN A 76 -5.15 20.16 5.56
CA ASN A 76 -4.33 20.68 4.48
C ASN A 76 -2.88 20.11 4.48
N PRO A 77 -2.50 19.29 3.48
CA PRO A 77 -1.14 18.77 3.29
C PRO A 77 -0.08 19.86 3.05
N TRP A 78 -0.51 21.11 2.91
CA TRP A 78 0.32 22.27 2.57
C TRP A 78 0.75 23.09 3.80
N GLU A 79 0.42 22.65 5.02
CA GLU A 79 0.99 23.19 6.27
C GLU A 79 2.17 22.36 6.80
N PHE A 80 2.99 21.81 5.90
CA PHE A 80 4.35 21.39 6.26
C PHE A 80 5.25 22.65 6.35
N PRO A 81 6.04 22.82 7.43
CA PRO A 81 6.83 24.02 7.67
C PRO A 81 8.14 23.94 6.88
N PHE A 82 8.05 24.21 5.58
CA PHE A 82 9.20 24.66 4.81
C PHE A 82 8.89 26.07 4.31
N GLY A 83 8.90 27.00 5.27
CA GLY A 83 9.07 28.43 5.06
C GLY A 83 10.47 28.84 5.46
#